data_AF-A0A9D4G510-F1
#
_entry.id   AF-A0A9D4G510-F1
#
_cell.length_a   1.000
_cell.length_b   1.000
_cell.length_c   1.000
_cell.angle_alpha   90.00
_cell.angle_beta   90.00
_cell.angle_gamma   90.00
#
_symmetry.space_group_name_H-M   'P 1'
#
loop_
_entity.id
_entity.type
_entity.pdbx_description
1 polymer ?
#
loop_
_entity_poly.entity_id
_entity_poly.type
_entity_poly.pdbx_seq_one_letter_code
_entity_poly.pdbx_strand_id
1 'polypeptide(L)'
;MLSPAEQTLMLEAQHKVVCQFAPKFVCFSYAAMKQRLHLAALHSVSNAHRKHAETKNGEKRYRISYPKYKAGHHVVKPVKEACTYGNGPSKQNRKLAF
;
A
#
# COMPACT_ATOMS: atom_id res chain seq x y z
N MET A 1 -16.20 -3.61 -15.68
CA MET A 1 -17.27 -3.74 -14.68
C MET A 1 -16.64 -3.53 -13.30
N LEU A 2 -16.81 -2.35 -12.68
CA LEU A 2 -16.37 -2.08 -11.29
C LEU A 2 -17.59 -2.23 -10.37
N SER A 3 -17.41 -2.90 -9.22
CA SER A 3 -18.48 -3.09 -8.23
C SER A 3 -18.83 -1.77 -7.51
N PRO A 4 -20.10 -1.47 -7.20
CA PRO A 4 -20.56 -0.11 -6.85
C PRO A 4 -20.30 0.40 -5.42
N ALA A 5 -19.75 -0.39 -4.49
CA ALA A 5 -19.78 -0.01 -3.05
C ALA A 5 -18.43 0.29 -2.37
N GLU A 6 -17.35 -0.46 -2.57
CA GLU A 6 -16.26 -0.50 -1.56
C GLU A 6 -14.88 -0.82 -2.18
N GLN A 7 -14.41 -0.02 -3.15
CA GLN A 7 -13.02 -0.15 -3.63
C GLN A 7 -12.26 1.19 -3.59
N THR A 8 -12.47 2.00 -2.54
CA THR A 8 -11.68 3.23 -2.30
C THR A 8 -10.24 2.94 -1.89
N LEU A 9 -9.93 1.73 -1.40
CA LEU A 9 -8.61 1.39 -0.85
C LEU A 9 -7.45 1.65 -1.83
N MET A 10 -7.63 1.37 -3.12
CA MET A 10 -6.61 1.63 -4.13
C MET A 10 -6.47 3.11 -4.46
N LEU A 11 -7.60 3.83 -4.56
CA LEU A 11 -7.60 5.27 -4.77
C LEU A 11 -6.96 6.02 -3.60
N GLU A 12 -7.30 5.65 -2.36
CA GLU A 12 -6.71 6.19 -1.14
C GLU A 12 -5.22 5.91 -1.06
N ALA A 13 -4.78 4.70 -1.46
CA ALA A 13 -3.38 4.35 -1.50
C ALA A 13 -2.61 5.20 -2.52
N GLN A 14 -3.17 5.36 -3.74
CA GLN A 14 -2.58 6.23 -4.76
C GLN A 14 -2.53 7.69 -4.29
N HIS A 15 -3.60 8.19 -3.67
CA HIS A 15 -3.65 9.56 -3.14
C HIS A 15 -2.56 9.81 -2.09
N LYS A 16 -2.33 8.86 -1.18
CA LYS A 16 -1.22 8.96 -0.20
C LYS A 16 0.15 9.04 -0.85
N VAL A 17 0.38 8.25 -1.90
CA VAL A 17 1.64 8.28 -2.66
C VAL A 17 1.81 9.65 -3.34
N VAL A 18 0.75 10.19 -3.94
CA VAL A 18 0.78 11.55 -4.53
C VAL A 18 1.08 12.61 -3.46
N CYS A 19 0.44 12.56 -2.29
CA CYS A 19 0.73 13.48 -1.19
C CYS A 19 2.20 13.40 -0.72
N GLN A 20 2.82 12.23 -0.79
CA GLN A 20 4.22 12.03 -0.39
C GLN A 20 5.21 12.61 -1.40
N PHE A 21 4.98 12.40 -2.71
CA PHE A 21 5.90 12.85 -3.75
C PHE A 21 5.62 14.28 -4.24
N ALA A 22 4.35 14.70 -4.24
CA ALA A 22 3.89 16.00 -4.71
C ALA A 22 2.94 16.66 -3.68
N PRO A 23 3.42 16.98 -2.46
CA PRO A 23 2.62 17.66 -1.47
C PRO A 23 2.16 19.04 -1.97
N LYS A 24 0.96 19.46 -1.60
CA LYS A 24 0.41 20.76 -2.01
C LYS A 24 1.10 21.97 -1.34
N PHE A 25 1.75 21.75 -0.20
CA PHE A 25 2.33 22.80 0.64
C PHE A 25 3.77 23.19 0.27
N VAL A 26 4.41 22.52 -0.70
CA VAL A 26 5.74 22.92 -1.18
C VAL A 26 5.62 23.94 -2.31
N CYS A 27 6.65 24.77 -2.48
CA CYS A 27 6.70 25.75 -3.57
C CYS A 27 6.36 25.09 -4.91
N PHE A 28 5.41 25.68 -5.63
CA PHE A 28 4.87 25.13 -6.86
C PHE A 28 5.75 25.51 -8.05
N SER A 29 6.19 24.49 -8.80
CA SER A 29 6.75 24.63 -10.14
C SER A 29 6.11 23.57 -11.02
N TYR A 30 5.59 23.98 -12.18
CA TYR A 30 4.88 23.07 -13.08
C TYR A 30 5.76 21.88 -13.51
N ALA A 31 6.99 22.15 -13.94
CA ALA A 31 7.92 21.12 -14.37
C ALA A 31 8.25 20.14 -13.23
N ALA A 32 8.56 20.65 -12.04
CA ALA A 32 8.87 19.82 -10.88
C ALA A 32 7.66 18.98 -10.43
N MET A 33 6.45 19.55 -10.45
CA MET A 33 5.23 18.84 -10.06
C MET A 33 4.88 17.72 -11.03
N LYS A 34 5.03 17.97 -12.34
CA LYS A 34 4.82 16.96 -13.38
C LYS A 34 5.74 15.75 -13.18
N GLN A 35 7.02 15.98 -12.92
CA GLN A 35 7.97 14.88 -12.65
C GLN A 35 7.64 14.11 -11.38
N ARG A 36 7.27 14.81 -10.30
CA ARG A 36 6.85 14.17 -9.04
C ARG A 36 5.60 13.31 -9.20
N LEU A 37 4.63 13.73 -10.00
CA LEU A 37 3.45 12.94 -10.32
C LEU A 37 3.79 11.69 -11.16
N HIS A 38 4.69 11.81 -12.14
CA HIS A 38 5.17 10.64 -12.89
C HIS A 38 5.87 9.62 -11.98
N LEU A 39 6.73 10.09 -11.08
CA LEU A 39 7.40 9.23 -10.09
C LEU A 39 6.38 8.54 -9.17
N ALA A 40 5.37 9.27 -8.68
CA ALA A 40 4.28 8.70 -7.88
C ALA A 40 3.51 7.60 -8.63
N ALA A 41 3.22 7.81 -9.92
CA ALA A 41 2.54 6.84 -10.76
C ALA A 41 3.39 5.57 -10.97
N LEU A 42 4.66 5.74 -11.34
CA LEU A 42 5.60 4.62 -11.53
C LEU A 42 5.77 3.81 -10.24
N HIS A 43 5.92 4.50 -9.11
CA HIS A 43 6.01 3.86 -7.78
C HIS A 43 4.75 3.05 -7.45
N SER A 44 3.57 3.57 -7.78
CA SER A 44 2.29 2.90 -7.51
C SER A 44 2.12 1.66 -8.38
N VAL A 45 2.48 1.72 -9.67
CA VAL A 45 2.41 0.58 -10.60
C VAL A 45 3.37 -0.52 -10.18
N SER A 46 4.63 -0.17 -9.88
CA SER A 46 5.64 -1.13 -9.42
C SER A 46 5.20 -1.84 -8.13
N ASN A 47 4.62 -1.10 -7.19
CA ASN A 47 4.21 -1.66 -5.90
C ASN A 47 2.84 -2.35 -5.89
N ALA A 48 2.00 -2.10 -6.89
CA ALA A 48 0.71 -2.78 -7.05
C ALA A 48 0.89 -4.27 -7.35
N HIS A 49 1.87 -4.60 -8.21
CA HIS A 49 2.16 -5.94 -8.72
C HIS A 49 3.09 -6.77 -7.80
N ARG A 50 3.34 -6.31 -6.56
CA ARG A 50 4.14 -7.07 -5.60
C ARG A 50 3.52 -8.43 -5.30
N LYS A 51 4.37 -9.46 -5.34
CA LYS A 51 4.02 -10.84 -5.06
C LYS A 51 3.69 -11.04 -3.59
N HIS A 52 3.03 -12.15 -3.31
CA HIS A 52 2.74 -12.58 -1.96
C HIS A 52 4.04 -13.05 -1.30
N ALA A 53 4.29 -12.65 -0.06
CA ALA A 53 5.48 -13.05 0.66
C ALA A 53 5.40 -14.52 1.06
N GLU A 54 6.46 -15.25 0.77
CA GLU A 54 6.61 -16.66 1.13
C GLU A 54 7.59 -16.79 2.32
N THR A 55 7.39 -17.81 3.16
CA THR A 55 8.36 -18.20 4.18
C THR A 55 9.54 -18.93 3.54
N LYS A 56 10.60 -19.18 4.31
CA LYS A 56 11.75 -19.99 3.85
C LYS A 56 11.35 -21.39 3.36
N ASN A 57 10.19 -21.88 3.81
CA ASN A 57 9.64 -23.18 3.47
C ASN A 57 8.66 -23.11 2.27
N GLY A 58 8.49 -21.95 1.65
CA GLY A 58 7.58 -21.75 0.50
C GLY A 58 6.12 -21.50 0.89
N GLU A 59 5.79 -21.36 2.17
CA GLU A 59 4.42 -21.14 2.62
C GLU A 59 4.04 -19.66 2.54
N LYS A 60 2.83 -19.39 2.06
CA LYS A 60 2.28 -18.03 1.89
C LYS A 60 2.01 -17.38 3.25
N ARG A 61 2.53 -16.17 3.47
CA ARG A 61 2.38 -15.45 4.74
C ARG A 61 1.11 -14.61 4.80
N TYR A 62 0.33 -14.78 5.85
CA TYR A 62 -0.87 -13.98 6.09
C TYR A 62 -0.76 -13.12 7.36
N ARG A 63 -1.55 -12.06 7.43
CA ARG A 63 -1.67 -11.19 8.60
C ARG A 63 -3.12 -10.99 8.97
N ILE A 64 -3.42 -11.10 10.26
CA ILE A 64 -4.74 -10.79 10.80
C ILE A 64 -4.88 -9.27 11.01
N SER A 65 -5.98 -8.71 10.51
CA SER A 65 -6.38 -7.32 10.68
C SER A 65 -7.69 -7.25 11.44
N TYR A 66 -7.80 -6.33 12.40
CA TYR A 66 -9.04 -6.07 13.14
C TYR A 66 -9.61 -4.71 12.71
N PRO A 67 -10.39 -4.65 11.62
CA PRO A 67 -10.97 -3.38 11.19
C PRO A 67 -12.09 -2.93 12.12
N LYS A 68 -12.15 -1.63 12.42
CA LYS A 68 -13.10 -1.04 13.37
C LYS A 68 -14.57 -1.31 13.01
N TYR A 69 -14.90 -1.30 11.72
CA TYR A 69 -16.27 -1.51 11.22
C TYR A 69 -16.78 -2.95 11.40
N LYS A 70 -15.90 -3.89 11.75
CA LYS A 70 -16.26 -5.29 12.00
C LYS A 70 -16.46 -5.60 13.49
N ALA A 71 -16.56 -4.59 14.36
CA ALA A 71 -16.96 -4.74 15.76
C ALA A 71 -16.24 -5.87 16.53
N GLY A 72 -14.94 -6.05 16.31
CA GLY A 72 -14.12 -7.08 16.96
C GLY A 72 -13.85 -8.33 16.13
N HIS A 73 -14.57 -8.55 15.02
CA HIS A 73 -14.22 -9.61 14.07
C HIS A 73 -12.94 -9.29 13.30
N HIS A 74 -12.26 -10.35 12.87
CA HIS A 74 -10.96 -10.28 12.22
C HIS A 74 -11.05 -10.60 10.72
N VAL A 75 -10.12 -10.04 9.95
CA VAL A 75 -9.97 -10.27 8.52
C VAL A 75 -8.53 -10.68 8.24
N VAL A 76 -8.35 -11.82 7.60
CA VAL A 76 -7.04 -12.30 7.15
C VAL A 76 -6.66 -11.58 5.86
N LYS A 77 -5.45 -11.01 5.81
CA LYS A 77 -4.93 -10.29 4.65
C LYS A 77 -3.60 -10.88 4.19
N PRO A 78 -3.36 -11.01 2.87
CA PRO A 78 -2.09 -11.45 2.34
C PRO A 78 -0.95 -10.47 2.69
N VAL A 79 0.21 -10.98 3.12
CA VAL A 79 1.41 -10.16 3.33
C VAL A 79 2.17 -10.09 2.02
N LYS A 80 2.32 -8.90 1.44
CA LYS A 80 3.15 -8.71 0.24
C LYS A 80 4.64 -8.62 0.59
N GLU A 81 5.49 -8.93 -0.39
CA GLU A 81 6.94 -8.74 -0.30
C GLU A 81 7.33 -7.30 0.03
N ALA A 82 8.59 -7.11 0.46
CA ALA A 82 9.14 -5.80 0.77
C ALA A 82 8.98 -4.82 -0.40
N CYS A 83 8.78 -3.55 -0.09
CA CYS A 83 8.68 -2.50 -1.10
C CYS A 83 10.07 -2.22 -1.69
N THR A 84 10.19 -2.15 -3.01
CA THR A 84 11.47 -1.92 -3.71
C THR A 84 12.09 -0.56 -3.40
N TYR A 85 11.27 0.44 -3.05
CA TYR A 85 11.70 1.84 -2.87
C TYR A 85 11.15 2.53 -1.61
N GLY A 86 10.83 1.75 -0.56
CA GLY A 86 10.22 2.27 0.67
C GLY A 86 11.16 2.21 1.87
N ASN A 87 11.62 3.37 2.35
CA ASN A 87 12.14 3.50 3.72
C ASN A 87 10.96 3.49 4.70
N GLY A 88 10.61 2.31 5.19
CA GLY A 88 9.68 2.18 6.29
C GLY A 88 9.65 0.74 6.76
N PRO A 89 9.91 0.46 8.05
CA PRO A 89 9.86 -0.90 8.54
C PRO A 89 8.48 -1.46 8.19
N SER A 90 8.45 -2.61 7.51
CA SER A 90 7.26 -3.44 7.48
C SER A 90 6.82 -3.55 8.93
N LYS A 91 5.68 -2.93 9.29
CA LYS A 91 5.12 -3.02 10.64
C LYS A 91 4.77 -4.48 10.89
N GLN A 92 5.78 -5.25 11.28
CA GLN A 92 5.76 -6.71 11.46
C GLN A 92 5.25 -7.10 12.85
N ASN A 93 4.97 -6.12 13.72
CA ASN A 93 4.51 -6.36 15.07
C ASN A 93 3.03 -6.01 15.28
N ARG A 94 2.12 -6.73 14.60
CA ARG A 94 0.74 -6.93 15.08
C ARG A 94 0.32 -8.36 14.73
N LYS A 95 0.47 -9.25 15.72
CA LYS A 95 0.09 -10.67 15.81
C LYS A 95 0.05 -11.41 14.46
N LEU A 96 1.18 -12.04 14.12
CA LEU A 96 1.25 -13.09 13.11
C LEU A 96 0.39 -14.27 13.60
N ALA A 97 -0.59 -14.70 12.82
CA ALA A 97 -1.09 -16.06 12.91
C ALA A 97 -0.34 -16.86 11.86
N PHE A 98 0.20 -18.00 12.30
CA PHE A 98 0.98 -18.94 11.51
C PHE A 98 0.18 -19.40 10.29
#